data_AF-X1JQ40-F1
#
_entry.id   AF-X1JQ40-F1
#
_cell.length_a   1.000
_cell.length_b   1.000
_cell.length_c   1.000
_cell.angle_alpha   90.00
_cell.angle_beta   90.00
_cell.angle_gamma   90.00
#
_symmetry.space_group_name_H-M   'P 1'
#
loop_
_entity.id
_entity.type
_entity.pdbx_description
1 polymer ?
#
loop_
_entity_poly.entity_id
_entity_poly.type
_entity_poly.pdbx_seq_one_letter_code
_entity_poly.pdbx_strand_id
1 'polypeptide(L)' 'MRDVVIIGGVRTPVASFGGSLKTTPVVTLGSLALKEALKRLGLRPTAPDELKAFEPDALKGAG' A
#
# COMPACT_ATOMS: atom_id res chain seq x y z
N MET A 1 2.74 -2.76 26.46
CA MET A 1 1.76 -2.67 25.35
C MET A 1 2.02 -1.36 24.63
N ARG A 2 2.01 -1.32 23.29
CA ARG A 2 2.21 -0.08 22.51
C ARG A 2 0.86 0.36 21.97
N ASP A 3 0.60 1.67 21.95
CA ASP A 3 -0.63 2.22 21.38
C ASP A 3 -0.60 2.09 19.85
N VAL A 4 -1.73 1.68 19.28
CA VAL A 4 -1.92 1.54 17.84
C VAL A 4 -2.85 2.64 17.36
N VAL A 5 -2.43 3.40 16.36
CA VAL A 5 -3.17 4.56 15.86
C VAL A 5 -3.30 4.53 14.33
N ILE A 6 -4.40 5.11 13.82
CA ILE A 6 -4.59 5.35 12.38
C ILE A 6 -4.19 6.80 12.10
N ILE A 7 -3.13 6.97 11.31
CA ILE A 7 -2.58 8.29 10.98
C ILE A 7 -3.08 8.88 9.65
N GLY A 8 -3.89 8.13 8.90
CA GLY A 8 -4.49 8.60 7.65
C GLY A 8 -5.23 7.51 6.87
N GLY A 9 -5.89 7.92 5.79
CA GLY A 9 -6.61 7.02 4.88
C GLY A 9 -6.76 7.62 3.49
N VAL A 10 -6.55 6.80 2.45
CA VAL A 10 -6.64 7.21 1.04
C VAL A 10 -7.37 6.13 0.27
N ARG A 11 -8.13 6.52 -0.75
CA ARG A 11 -8.83 5.60 -1.64
C ARG A 11 -8.81 6.10 -3.08
N THR A 12 -8.99 5.17 -4.01
CA THR A 12 -9.35 5.52 -5.38
C THR A 12 -10.83 5.89 -5.48
N PRO A 13 -11.28 6.49 -6.60
CA PRO A 13 -12.69 6.53 -6.95
C PRO A 13 -13.26 5.12 -7.10
N VAL A 14 -14.58 4.98 -6.91
CA VAL A 14 -15.32 3.76 -7.22
C VAL A 14 -16.01 4.00 -8.57
N ALA A 15 -15.71 3.16 -9.55
CA ALA A 15 -16.33 3.22 -10.87
C ALA A 15 -17.38 2.13 -11.03
N SER A 16 -18.40 2.41 -11.83
CA SER A 16 -19.40 1.41 -12.22
C SER A 16 -18.78 0.30 -13.07
N PHE A 17 -19.42 -0.87 -13.09
CA PHE A 17 -19.04 -1.97 -13.96
C PHE A 17 -19.01 -1.51 -15.43
N GLY A 18 -17.91 -1.81 -16.14
CA GLY A 18 -17.69 -1.33 -17.51
C GLY A 18 -17.43 0.18 -17.65
N GLY A 19 -17.24 0.89 -16.53
CA GLY A 19 -17.04 2.34 -16.48
C GLY A 19 -15.59 2.79 -16.67
N SER A 20 -15.26 3.93 -16.04
CA SER A 20 -14.01 4.67 -16.25
C SER A 20 -12.73 3.92 -15.89
N LEU A 21 -12.80 3.00 -14.92
CA LEU A 21 -11.62 2.24 -14.45
C LEU A 21 -11.50 0.84 -15.08
N LYS A 22 -12.34 0.49 -16.07
CA LYS A 22 -12.42 -0.88 -16.62
C LYS A 22 -11.09 -1.41 -17.20
N THR A 23 -10.27 -0.53 -17.77
CA THR A 23 -8.98 -0.88 -18.38
C THR A 23 -7.81 -0.71 -17.40
N THR A 24 -8.07 -0.25 -16.18
CA THR A 24 -7.02 -0.06 -15.18
C THR A 24 -6.83 -1.36 -14.40
N PRO A 25 -5.62 -1.96 -14.40
CA PRO A 25 -5.36 -3.15 -13.61
C PRO A 25 -5.56 -2.90 -12.10
N VAL A 26 -6.06 -3.91 -11.38
CA VAL A 26 -6.34 -3.80 -9.94
C VAL A 26 -5.06 -3.50 -9.14
N VAL A 27 -3.93 -4.10 -9.52
CA VAL A 27 -2.61 -3.83 -8.91
C VAL A 27 -2.18 -2.37 -9.06
N THR A 28 -2.58 -1.70 -10.15
CA THR A 28 -2.30 -0.28 -10.37
C THR A 28 -3.14 0.58 -9.43
N LEU A 29 -4.40 0.25 -9.23
CA LEU A 29 -5.27 0.97 -8.27
C LEU A 29 -4.77 0.82 -6.83
N GLY A 30 -4.38 -0.40 -6.44
CA GLY A 30 -3.82 -0.68 -5.12
C GLY A 30 -2.50 0.05 -4.89
N SER A 31 -1.54 -0.07 -5.83
CA SER A 31 -0.25 0.61 -5.72
C SER A 31 -0.38 2.13 -5.72
N LEU A 32 -1.35 2.70 -6.46
CA LEU A 32 -1.66 4.12 -6.42
C LEU A 32 -2.11 4.56 -5.02
N ALA A 33 -3.04 3.83 -4.40
CA ALA A 33 -3.53 4.13 -3.06
C ALA A 33 -2.42 4.05 -2.01
N LEU A 34 -1.57 3.01 -2.05
CA LEU A 34 -0.43 2.84 -1.14
C LEU A 34 0.58 3.98 -1.29
N LYS A 35 0.98 4.28 -2.54
CA LYS A 35 1.96 5.34 -2.83
C LYS A 35 1.46 6.69 -2.34
N GLU A 36 0.20 7.02 -2.59
CA GLU A 36 -0.37 8.30 -2.19
C GLU A 36 -0.54 8.41 -0.66
N ALA A 37 -0.90 7.32 0.02
CA ALA A 37 -0.97 7.29 1.48
C ALA A 37 0.39 7.61 2.12
N LEU A 38 1.46 6.93 1.69
CA LEU A 38 2.80 7.17 2.20
C LEU A 38 3.29 8.58 1.89
N LYS A 39 3.02 9.08 0.67
CA LYS A 39 3.39 10.42 0.24
C LYS A 39 2.74 11.51 1.11
N ARG A 40 1.43 11.41 1.38
CA ARG A 40 0.70 12.39 2.22
C ARG A 40 1.17 12.41 3.66
N LEU A 41 1.64 11.26 4.15
CA LEU A 41 2.17 11.11 5.50
C LEU A 41 3.68 11.42 5.58
N GLY A 42 4.34 11.70 4.46
CA GLY A 42 5.79 11.94 4.41
C GLY A 42 6.63 10.71 4.77
N LEU A 43 6.09 9.50 4.62
CA LEU A 43 6.73 8.25 5.01
C LEU A 43 7.44 7.60 3.82
N ARG A 44 8.58 6.95 4.09
CA ARG A 44 9.29 6.12 3.10
C ARG A 44 8.77 4.69 3.13
N PRO A 45 8.60 4.02 1.98
CA PRO A 45 8.24 2.60 1.89
C PRO A 45 9.45 1.71 2.22
N THR A 46 9.99 1.83 3.43
CA THR A 46 11.13 1.03 3.87
C THR A 46 10.76 0.33 5.17
N ALA A 47 10.79 -1.00 5.14
CA ALA A 47 10.59 -1.80 6.34
C ALA A 47 11.85 -1.74 7.22
N PRO A 48 11.71 -1.52 8.54
CA PRO A 48 12.79 -1.75 9.50
C PRO A 48 13.24 -3.21 9.49
N ASP A 49 14.48 -3.49 9.88
CA ASP A 49 15.03 -4.85 9.84
C ASP A 49 14.26 -5.83 10.74
N GLU A 50 13.69 -5.34 11.84
CA GLU A 50 12.76 -6.11 12.69
C GLU A 50 11.55 -6.63 11.92
N LEU A 51 11.00 -5.84 10.99
CA LEU A 51 9.85 -6.26 10.17
C LEU A 51 10.26 -7.20 9.04
N LYS A 52 11.47 -7.04 8.49
CA LYS A 52 12.01 -7.94 7.45
C LYS A 52 12.19 -9.37 7.95
N ALA A 53 12.40 -9.55 9.26
CA ALA A 53 12.47 -10.89 9.86
C ALA A 53 11.19 -11.72 9.66
N PHE A 54 10.05 -11.08 9.38
CA PHE A 54 8.77 -11.73 9.11
C PHE A 54 8.44 -11.90 7.62
N GLU A 55 9.38 -11.60 6.72
CA GLU A 55 9.19 -11.85 5.29
C GLU A 55 9.00 -13.34 4.99
N PRO A 56 8.07 -13.72 4.09
CA PRO A 56 7.94 -15.10 3.64
C PRO A 56 9.29 -15.59 3.08
N ASP A 57 9.72 -16.79 3.47
CA ASP A 57 11.03 -17.33 3.07
C ASP A 57 11.24 -17.31 1.55
N ALA A 58 10.16 -17.54 0.79
CA ALA A 58 10.17 -17.53 -0.67
C ALA A 58 10.44 -16.14 -1.31
N LEU A 59 10.36 -15.06 -0.54
CA LEU A 59 10.44 -13.66 -1.02
C LEU A 59 11.53 -12.84 -0.32
N LYS A 60 12.36 -13.46 0.51
CA LYS A 60 13.44 -12.76 1.25
C LYS A 60 14.37 -12.02 0.30
N GLY A 61 14.52 -10.71 0.53
CA GLY A 61 15.42 -9.86 -0.25
C GLY A 61 14.99 -9.58 -1.68
N ALA A 62 13.75 -9.94 -2.06
CA ALA A 62 13.16 -9.60 -3.35
C ALA A 62 12.52 -8.18 -3.36
N GLY A 63 12.58 -7.46 -2.23
CA GLY A 63 12.04 -6.11 -2.04
C GLY A 63 13.03 -5.18 -1.34
#